data_AF-X0TVM3-F1
#
_entry.id   AF-X0TVM3-F1
#
_cell.length_a   1.000
_cell.length_b   1.000
_cell.length_c   1.000
_cell.angle_alpha   90.00
_cell.angle_beta   90.00
_cell.angle_gamma   90.00
#
_symmetry.space_group_name_H-M   'P 1'
#
loop_
_entity.id
_entity.type
_entity.pdbx_description
1 polymer ?
#
loop_
_entity_poly.entity_id
_entity_poly.type
_entity_poly.pdbx_seq_one_letter_code
_entity_poly.pdbx_strand_id
1 'polypeptide(L)'
;MGKDYPTVRPPLPRGVKLDENVYVPMRDGVKIAVDVFRPEAEGHYPAILSMSPYIKEIQHQPPELSHDIEAGATDFYVPKGYIHVIAQIRGTGFSQGKYDFLDIKQQQDGYDLVEWI
;
A
#
# COMPACT_ATOMS: atom_id res chain seq x y z
N MET A 1 -10.31 -5.38 -18.86
CA MET A 1 -9.43 -6.48 -19.27
C MET A 1 -8.24 -6.46 -18.32
N GLY A 2 -8.31 -7.25 -17.24
CA GLY A 2 -7.26 -7.29 -16.22
C GLY A 2 -6.02 -7.91 -16.84
N LYS A 3 -4.93 -7.17 -16.90
CA LYS A 3 -3.65 -7.74 -17.34
C LYS A 3 -3.07 -8.49 -16.15
N ASP A 4 -3.02 -9.82 -16.24
CA ASP A 4 -2.24 -10.66 -15.33
C ASP A 4 -0.76 -10.41 -15.62
N TYR A 5 -0.19 -9.45 -14.90
CA TYR A 5 1.26 -9.32 -14.81
C TYR A 5 1.73 -10.29 -13.71
N PRO A 6 2.56 -11.30 -14.04
CA PRO A 6 3.12 -12.17 -13.01
C PRO A 6 4.10 -11.34 -12.17
N THR A 7 3.61 -10.83 -11.05
CA THR A 7 4.44 -10.14 -10.06
C THR A 7 5.19 -11.20 -9.29
N VAL A 8 6.44 -11.42 -9.69
CA VAL A 8 7.38 -12.25 -8.94
C VAL A 8 7.66 -11.53 -7.63
N ARG A 9 6.93 -11.94 -6.60
CA ARG A 9 7.09 -11.42 -5.24
C ARG A 9 8.17 -12.19 -4.51
N PRO A 10 9.13 -11.51 -3.86
CA PRO A 10 9.96 -12.17 -2.87
C PRO A 10 9.07 -12.84 -1.82
N PRO A 11 9.49 -13.98 -1.25
CA PRO A 11 8.79 -14.55 -0.10
C PRO A 11 8.75 -13.52 1.03
N LEU A 12 7.60 -13.41 1.71
CA LEU A 12 7.47 -12.54 2.87
C LEU A 12 8.46 -12.97 3.96
N PRO A 13 8.99 -12.03 4.77
CA PRO A 13 9.76 -12.37 5.95
C PRO A 13 8.95 -13.28 6.88
N ARG A 14 9.65 -14.11 7.67
CA ARG A 14 9.00 -14.94 8.69
C ARG A 14 8.23 -14.06 9.68
N GLY A 15 7.02 -14.49 10.03
CA GLY A 15 6.17 -13.77 10.98
C GLY A 15 5.44 -12.55 10.40
N VAL A 16 5.38 -12.42 9.07
CA VAL A 16 4.64 -11.36 8.36
C VAL A 16 3.48 -11.96 7.57
N LYS A 17 2.28 -11.38 7.72
CA LYS A 17 1.11 -11.62 6.86
C LYS A 17 0.93 -10.45 5.91
N LEU A 18 0.45 -10.75 4.71
CA LEU A 18 0.01 -9.76 3.72
C LEU A 18 -1.49 -9.96 3.46
N ASP A 19 -2.27 -8.91 3.70
CA ASP A 19 -3.61 -8.79 3.15
C ASP A 19 -3.50 -7.93 1.87
N GLU A 20 -3.58 -8.58 0.71
CA GLU A 20 -3.32 -7.94 -0.59
C GLU A 20 -4.60 -7.40 -1.22
N ASN A 21 -4.50 -6.23 -1.89
CA ASN A 21 -5.61 -5.64 -2.65
C ASN A 21 -6.87 -5.39 -1.79
N VAL A 22 -6.67 -4.95 -0.55
CA VAL A 22 -7.77 -4.47 0.29
C VAL A 22 -8.31 -3.19 -0.35
N TYR A 23 -9.59 -3.21 -0.77
CA TYR A 23 -10.22 -2.07 -1.41
C TYR A 23 -10.92 -1.19 -0.38
N VAL A 24 -10.36 -0.02 -0.12
CA VAL A 24 -10.88 0.97 0.82
C VAL A 24 -11.76 1.97 0.08
N PRO A 25 -13.06 2.09 0.38
CA PRO A 25 -13.91 3.10 -0.22
C PRO A 25 -13.59 4.49 0.36
N MET A 26 -13.24 5.43 -0.51
CA MET A 26 -13.09 6.85 -0.15
C MET A 26 -14.45 7.50 -0.01
N ARG A 27 -14.49 8.74 0.51
CA ARG A 27 -15.72 9.51 0.73
C ARG A 27 -16.61 9.68 -0.51
N ASP A 28 -16.02 9.63 -1.70
CA ASP A 28 -16.73 9.75 -2.98
C ASP A 28 -17.05 8.39 -3.65
N GLY A 29 -16.84 7.29 -2.93
CA GLY A 29 -17.12 5.92 -3.37
C GLY A 29 -16.04 5.28 -4.25
N VAL A 30 -15.00 6.03 -4.64
CA VAL A 30 -13.85 5.45 -5.33
C VAL A 30 -13.11 4.50 -4.40
N LYS A 31 -12.72 3.33 -4.92
CA LYS A 31 -11.98 2.34 -4.15
C LYS A 31 -10.49 2.46 -4.38
N ILE A 32 -9.74 2.67 -3.31
CA ILE A 32 -8.28 2.66 -3.28
C ILE A 32 -7.81 1.25 -2.93
N ALA A 33 -6.89 0.71 -3.73
CA ALA A 33 -6.26 -0.58 -3.48
C ALA A 33 -5.07 -0.42 -2.52
N VAL A 34 -5.09 -1.21 -1.45
CA VAL A 34 -4.12 -1.17 -0.37
C VAL A 34 -3.54 -2.56 -0.11
N ASP A 35 -2.24 -2.62 0.14
CA ASP A 35 -1.60 -3.79 0.75
C ASP A 35 -1.32 -3.52 2.22
N VAL A 36 -1.67 -4.48 3.08
CA VAL A 36 -1.45 -4.40 4.52
C VAL A 36 -0.49 -5.50 4.93
N PHE A 37 0.72 -5.09 5.30
CA PHE A 37 1.72 -5.98 5.90
C PHE A 37 1.69 -5.85 7.41
N ARG A 38 1.52 -6.98 8.11
CA ARG A 38 1.35 -6.99 9.57
C ARG A 38 2.01 -8.19 10.22
N PRO A 39 2.34 -8.12 11.53
CA PRO A 39 2.79 -9.28 12.27
C PRO A 39 1.78 -10.45 12.19
N GLU A 40 2.27 -11.69 12.14
CA GLU A 40 1.43 -12.89 12.19
C GLU A 40 0.71 -13.04 13.54
N ALA A 41 1.38 -12.59 14.60
CA ALA A 41 0.85 -12.58 15.96
C ALA A 41 -0.28 -11.57 16.09
N GLU A 42 -1.34 -11.96 16.79
CA GLU A 42 -2.47 -11.09 17.09
C GLU A 42 -2.06 -9.98 18.07
N GLY A 43 -2.56 -8.76 17.85
CA GLY A 43 -2.24 -7.61 18.69
C GLY A 43 -2.60 -6.28 18.05
N HIS A 44 -2.42 -5.21 18.83
CA HIS A 44 -2.52 -3.83 18.34
C HIS A 44 -1.11 -3.29 18.07
N TYR A 45 -0.93 -2.71 16.89
CA TYR A 45 0.37 -2.24 16.41
C TYR A 45 0.21 -0.86 15.79
N PRO A 46 1.18 0.05 15.94
CA PRO A 46 1.20 1.30 15.20
C PRO A 46 1.28 1.05 13.68
N ALA A 47 0.54 1.83 12.91
CA ALA A 47 0.54 1.77 11.46
C ALA A 47 1.43 2.85 10.83
N ILE A 48 2.11 2.48 9.75
CA ILE A 48 2.83 3.39 8.85
C ILE A 48 2.09 3.36 7.52
N LEU A 49 1.52 4.50 7.12
CA LEU A 49 0.86 4.66 5.83
C LEU A 49 1.85 5.24 4.81
N SER A 50 1.98 4.55 3.69
CA SER A 50 2.69 5.01 2.51
C SER A 50 1.73 5.11 1.33
N MET A 51 1.77 6.20 0.59
CA MET A 51 0.95 6.44 -0.59
C MET A 51 1.86 6.66 -1.79
N SER A 52 1.71 5.86 -2.85
CA SER A 52 2.56 5.96 -4.05
C SER A 52 1.75 5.96 -5.36
N PRO A 53 2.13 6.79 -6.36
CA PRO A 53 1.70 6.66 -7.76
C PRO A 53 2.17 5.39 -8.45
N TYR A 54 3.26 4.76 -7.97
CA TYR A 54 3.86 3.62 -8.62
C TYR A 54 3.17 2.31 -8.24
N ILE A 55 3.36 1.28 -9.07
CA ILE A 55 2.75 -0.02 -8.82
C ILE A 55 3.25 -0.59 -7.49
N LYS A 56 2.35 -1.11 -6.65
CA LYS A 56 2.71 -1.55 -5.29
C LYS A 56 3.67 -2.75 -5.31
N GLU A 57 3.73 -3.48 -6.41
CA GLU A 57 4.56 -4.68 -6.52
C GLU A 57 6.05 -4.36 -6.67
N ILE A 58 6.42 -3.19 -7.20
CA ILE A 58 7.80 -2.73 -7.11
C ILE A 58 8.13 -2.32 -5.66
N GLN A 59 7.13 -1.86 -4.90
CA GLN A 59 7.30 -1.44 -3.50
C GLN A 59 7.62 -2.59 -2.55
N HIS A 60 7.52 -3.84 -3.01
CA HIS A 60 7.88 -5.03 -2.23
C HIS A 60 9.39 -5.37 -2.34
N GLN A 61 10.15 -4.58 -3.11
CA GLN A 61 11.60 -4.73 -3.27
C GLN A 61 12.36 -3.78 -2.32
N PRO A 62 13.65 -4.03 -2.03
CA PRO A 62 14.47 -3.11 -1.24
C PRO A 62 14.53 -1.71 -1.87
N PRO A 63 14.33 -0.63 -1.09
CA PRO A 63 14.25 0.74 -1.60
C PRO A 63 15.54 1.23 -2.29
N GLU A 64 16.70 0.67 -1.96
CA GLU A 64 17.97 0.99 -2.61
C GLU A 64 18.08 0.52 -4.07
N LEU A 65 17.15 -0.30 -4.56
CA LEU A 65 17.19 -0.83 -5.93
C LEU A 65 16.61 0.11 -6.99
N SER A 66 15.71 1.03 -6.62
CA SER A 66 15.11 2.00 -7.56
C SER A 66 14.51 3.19 -6.82
N HIS A 67 14.61 4.38 -7.41
CA HIS A 67 13.94 5.58 -6.91
C HIS A 67 12.40 5.50 -7.00
N ASP A 68 11.87 4.57 -7.80
CA ASP A 68 10.43 4.32 -7.86
C ASP A 68 9.93 3.51 -6.64
N ILE A 69 10.84 2.98 -5.80
CA ILE A 69 10.53 2.25 -4.57
C ILE A 69 10.57 3.23 -3.39
N GLU A 70 9.43 3.85 -3.13
CA GLU A 70 9.29 4.97 -2.20
C GLU A 70 8.32 4.69 -1.04
N ALA A 71 7.71 3.50 -1.01
CA ALA A 71 6.79 3.14 0.07
C ALA A 71 7.52 2.81 1.39
N GLY A 72 8.85 2.64 1.36
CA GLY A 72 9.68 2.36 2.54
C GLY A 72 10.05 0.87 2.69
N ALA A 73 10.60 0.50 3.84
CA ALA A 73 11.22 -0.81 4.08
C ALA A 73 10.32 -1.75 4.91
N THR A 74 9.38 -2.45 4.27
CA THR A 74 8.46 -3.41 4.91
C THR A 74 9.20 -4.42 5.79
N ASP A 75 10.28 -5.01 5.27
CA ASP A 75 11.11 -6.02 5.97
C ASP A 75 11.82 -5.47 7.20
N PHE A 76 11.94 -4.14 7.31
CA PHE A 76 12.49 -3.49 8.49
C PHE A 76 11.40 -3.19 9.53
N TYR A 77 10.24 -2.68 9.11
CA TYR A 77 9.20 -2.18 10.01
C TYR A 77 8.37 -3.30 10.64
N VAL A 78 7.88 -4.25 9.83
CA VAL A 78 6.89 -5.23 10.31
C VAL A 78 7.48 -6.17 11.38
N PRO A 79 8.72 -6.68 11.25
CA PRO A 79 9.34 -7.48 12.31
C PRO A 79 9.57 -6.71 13.63
N LYS A 80 9.45 -5.38 13.63
CA LYS A 80 9.56 -4.54 14.83
C LYS A 80 8.20 -4.19 15.45
N GLY A 81 7.12 -4.82 14.98
CA GLY A 81 5.78 -4.60 15.51
C GLY A 81 5.09 -3.36 14.94
N TYR A 82 5.35 -3.03 13.67
CA TYR A 82 4.56 -2.04 12.93
C TYR A 82 3.68 -2.75 11.90
N ILE A 83 2.54 -2.13 11.57
CA ILE A 83 1.79 -2.45 10.37
C ILE A 83 2.25 -1.50 9.28
N HIS A 84 2.61 -2.00 8.11
CA HIS A 84 2.98 -1.17 6.96
C HIS A 84 1.86 -1.26 5.92
N VAL A 85 1.21 -0.12 5.68
CA VAL A 85 0.07 0.03 4.79
C VAL A 85 0.55 0.76 3.53
N ILE A 86 0.47 0.12 2.37
CA ILE A 86 0.88 0.69 1.09
C ILE A 86 -0.35 0.90 0.22
N ALA A 87 -0.73 2.15 0.01
CA ALA A 87 -1.84 2.55 -0.84
C ALA A 87 -1.35 2.99 -2.22
N GLN A 88 -1.98 2.46 -3.26
CA GLN A 88 -1.86 3.03 -4.60
C GLN A 88 -2.79 4.23 -4.69
N ILE A 89 -2.26 5.40 -5.00
CA ILE A 89 -3.09 6.60 -5.05
C ILE A 89 -4.20 6.47 -6.11
N ARG A 90 -5.20 7.33 -6.00
CA ARG A 90 -6.33 7.39 -6.94
C ARG A 90 -5.88 7.37 -8.40
N GLY A 91 -6.51 6.49 -9.17
CA GLY A 91 -6.30 6.35 -10.61
C GLY A 91 -4.97 5.73 -11.03
N THR A 92 -4.19 5.14 -10.10
CA THR A 92 -2.97 4.39 -10.43
C THR A 92 -3.09 2.92 -10.04
N GLY A 93 -2.33 2.05 -10.73
CA GLY A 93 -2.32 0.61 -10.44
C GLY A 93 -3.71 -0.02 -10.44
N PHE A 94 -4.10 -0.62 -9.31
CA PHE A 94 -5.41 -1.24 -9.08
C PHE A 94 -6.44 -0.29 -8.45
N SER A 95 -6.05 0.93 -8.08
CA SER A 95 -6.96 1.93 -7.54
C SER A 95 -7.88 2.47 -8.64
N GLN A 96 -9.14 2.65 -8.27
CA GLN A 96 -10.14 3.25 -9.14
C GLN A 96 -9.94 4.77 -9.25
N GLY A 97 -10.79 5.42 -10.06
CA GLY A 97 -10.81 6.86 -10.24
C GLY A 97 -9.90 7.34 -11.36
N LYS A 98 -9.55 8.63 -11.32
CA LYS A 98 -8.69 9.28 -12.30
C LYS A 98 -7.53 9.94 -11.58
N TYR A 99 -6.33 9.68 -12.04
CA TYR A 99 -5.13 10.37 -11.59
C TYR A 99 -5.09 11.79 -12.13
N ASP A 100 -4.76 12.74 -11.27
CA ASP A 100 -4.46 14.12 -11.63
C ASP A 100 -3.39 14.65 -10.68
N PHE A 101 -2.45 15.43 -11.21
CA PHE A 101 -1.23 15.79 -10.51
C PHE A 101 -1.54 16.83 -9.42
N LEU A 102 -1.24 16.50 -8.16
CA LEU A 102 -1.49 17.33 -6.97
C LEU A 102 -2.98 17.63 -6.71
N ASP A 103 -3.88 16.76 -7.15
CA ASP A 103 -5.33 16.92 -6.95
C ASP A 103 -5.70 16.92 -5.46
N ILE A 104 -6.67 17.76 -5.11
CA ILE A 104 -7.22 17.85 -3.75
C ILE A 104 -7.90 16.55 -3.33
N LYS A 105 -8.51 15.81 -4.27
CA LYS A 105 -9.13 14.52 -3.95
C LYS A 105 -8.10 13.51 -3.49
N GLN A 106 -6.92 13.47 -4.12
CA GLN A 106 -5.83 12.60 -3.70
C GLN A 106 -5.37 12.93 -2.27
N GLN A 107 -5.32 14.21 -1.89
CA GLN A 107 -4.99 14.62 -0.53
C GLN A 107 -6.07 14.20 0.48
N GLN A 108 -7.34 14.31 0.08
CA GLN A 108 -8.48 13.84 0.89
C GLN A 108 -8.51 12.32 1.04
N ASP A 109 -8.07 11.57 0.03
CA ASP A 109 -7.92 10.11 0.12
C ASP A 109 -6.92 9.74 1.22
N GLY A 110 -5.86 10.53 1.41
CA GLY A 110 -4.92 10.35 2.52
C GLY A 110 -5.59 10.49 3.89
N TYR A 111 -6.52 11.44 4.05
CA TYR A 111 -7.32 11.56 5.26
C TYR A 111 -8.24 10.35 5.44
N ASP A 112 -8.96 9.95 4.38
CA ASP A 112 -9.89 8.82 4.44
C ASP A 112 -9.19 7.50 4.77
N LEU A 113 -7.95 7.31 4.28
CA LEU A 113 -7.11 6.16 4.63
C LEU A 113 -6.66 6.19 6.08
N VAL A 114 -6.31 7.35 6.64
CA VAL A 114 -5.94 7.48 8.06
C VAL A 114 -7.13 7.16 8.98
N GLU A 115 -8.33 7.61 8.64
CA GLU A 115 -9.55 7.28 9.43
C GLU A 115 -9.98 5.81 9.29
N TRP A 116 -9.59 5.17 8.19
CA TRP A 116 -9.86 3.74 7.96
C TRP A 116 -8.93 2.82 8.76
N ILE A 117 -7.68 3.25 9.00
CA ILE A 117 -6.66 2.52 9.78
C ILE A 117 -7.00 2.54 11.27
#